data_AF-A0A6V7LG22-F1
#
_entry.id   AF-A0A6V7LG22-F1
#
_cell.length_a   1.000
_cell.length_b   1.000
_cell.length_c   1.000
_cell.angle_alpha   90.00
_cell.angle_beta   90.00
_cell.angle_gamma   90.00
#
_symmetry.space_group_name_H-M   'P 1'
#
loop_
_entity.id
_entity.type
_entity.pdbx_description
1 polymer ?
#
loop_
_entity_poly.entity_id
_entity_poly.type
_entity_poly.pdbx_seq_one_letter_code
_entity_poly.pdbx_strand_id
1 'polypeptide(L)' 'MPSGECWRVWIYLSLVFGVGRCARPRFDTSTDMGMVLVPQDAEVDSVIFRLRATDQDADFPLVFDIT' A
#
# COMPACT_ATOMS: atom_id res chain seq x y z
N MET A 1 37.94 -5.62 22.42
CA MET A 1 37.17 -6.15 21.28
C MET A 1 35.78 -6.48 21.82
N PRO A 2 34.70 -5.81 21.39
CA PRO A 2 33.38 -6.13 21.94
C PRO A 2 33.06 -7.57 21.54
N SER A 3 32.68 -8.36 22.55
CA SER A 3 32.39 -9.79 22.48
C SER A 3 31.29 -10.09 21.46
N GLY A 4 31.27 -11.32 20.92
CA GLY A 4 30.36 -11.75 19.85
C GLY A 4 28.85 -11.56 20.10
N GLU A 5 28.45 -11.17 21.31
CA GLU A 5 27.09 -10.75 21.64
C GLU A 5 26.68 -9.43 20.99
N CYS A 6 27.59 -8.44 20.89
CA CYS A 6 27.26 -7.16 20.26
C CYS A 6 26.87 -7.33 18.79
N TRP A 7 27.57 -8.20 18.06
CA TRP A 7 27.26 -8.53 16.66
C TRP A 7 25.86 -9.13 16.50
N ARG A 8 25.44 -10.03 17.40
CA ARG A 8 24.10 -10.62 17.37
C ARG A 8 23.02 -9.57 17.63
N VAL A 9 23.25 -8.65 18.58
CA VAL A 9 22.35 -7.53 18.84
C VAL A 9 22.17 -6.67 17.60
N TRP A 10 23.26 -6.34 16.88
CA TRP A 10 23.16 -5.59 15.63
C TRP A 10 22.37 -6.34 14.55
N ILE A 11 22.56 -7.65 14.38
CA ILE A 11 21.75 -8.45 13.45
C ILE A 11 20.27 -8.42 13.81
N TYR A 12 19.93 -8.68 15.09
CA TYR A 12 18.53 -8.68 15.53
C TYR A 12 17.89 -7.29 15.36
N LEU A 13 18.63 -6.22 15.68
CA LEU A 13 18.16 -4.86 15.50
C LEU A 13 17.90 -4.57 14.00
N SER A 14 18.84 -4.92 13.12
CA SER A 14 18.67 -4.76 11.68
C SER A 14 17.50 -5.58 11.12
N LEU A 15 17.27 -6.80 11.62
CA LEU A 15 16.15 -7.63 11.21
C LEU A 15 14.80 -7.01 11.63
N VAL A 16 14.70 -6.55 12.88
CA VAL A 16 13.48 -5.92 13.41
C VAL A 16 13.16 -4.62 12.65
N PHE A 17 14.15 -3.77 12.40
CA PHE A 17 13.94 -2.53 11.65
C PHE A 17 13.74 -2.74 10.14
N GLY A 18 14.31 -3.81 9.57
CA GLY A 18 14.17 -4.15 8.14
C GLY A 18 12.80 -4.72 7.79
N VAL A 19 12.27 -5.62 8.62
CA VAL A 19 10.98 -6.30 8.36
C VAL A 19 9.78 -5.35 8.56
N GLY A 20 9.93 -4.28 9.34
CA GLY A 20 8.87 -3.29 9.55
C GLY A 20 8.57 -2.38 8.35
N ARG A 21 9.36 -2.45 7.27
CA ARG A 21 9.28 -1.54 6.12
C ARG A 21 8.67 -2.15 4.86
N CYS A 22 7.83 -3.18 4.96
CA CYS A 22 7.02 -3.58 3.81
C CYS A 22 6.18 -2.39 3.35
N ALA A 23 6.39 -1.92 2.12
CA ALA A 23 5.60 -0.85 1.55
C ALA A 23 4.21 -1.44 1.27
N ARG A 24 3.23 -1.08 2.10
CA ARG A 24 1.84 -1.46 1.81
C ARG A 24 1.34 -0.67 0.60
N PRO A 25 0.41 -1.23 -0.20
CA PRO A 25 -0.27 -0.46 -1.22
C PRO A 25 -0.88 0.79 -0.60
N ARG A 26 -0.59 1.95 -1.18
CA ARG A 26 -1.14 3.24 -0.74
C ARG A 26 -1.96 3.85 -1.86
N PHE A 27 -3.21 4.19 -1.56
CA PHE A 27 -4.02 5.03 -2.41
C PHE A 27 -3.37 6.40 -2.55
N ASP A 28 -3.37 6.92 -3.77
CA ASP A 28 -2.90 8.27 -4.05
C ASP A 28 -3.92 9.26 -3.47
N THR A 29 -3.47 10.14 -2.59
CA THR A 29 -4.33 11.11 -1.89
C THR A 29 -4.96 12.14 -2.82
N SER A 30 -4.45 12.29 -4.05
CA SER A 30 -5.09 13.10 -5.09
C SER A 30 -6.31 12.41 -5.71
N THR A 31 -6.44 11.09 -5.55
CA THR A 31 -7.58 10.25 -5.96
C THR A 31 -8.17 9.52 -4.75
N ASP A 32 -8.19 10.18 -3.59
CA ASP A 32 -8.78 9.58 -2.41
C ASP A 32 -10.29 9.38 -2.63
N MET A 33 -10.80 8.23 -2.21
CA MET A 33 -12.18 7.85 -2.51
C MET A 33 -13.15 8.67 -1.66
N GLY A 34 -13.65 9.76 -2.25
CA GLY A 34 -14.63 10.64 -1.62
C GLY A 34 -16.07 10.19 -1.83
N MET A 35 -17.00 10.84 -1.12
CA MET A 35 -18.43 10.69 -1.39
C MET A 35 -18.78 11.38 -2.71
N VAL A 36 -19.20 10.61 -3.72
CA VAL A 36 -19.56 11.11 -5.05
C VAL A 36 -21.05 10.90 -5.29
N LEU A 37 -21.70 11.90 -5.87
CA LEU A 37 -23.10 11.81 -6.30
C LEU A 37 -23.16 11.10 -7.65
N VAL A 38 -24.00 10.07 -7.75
CA VAL A 38 -24.26 9.34 -8.99
C VAL A 38 -25.70 9.66 -9.43
N PRO A 39 -25.93 10.01 -10.72
CA PRO A 39 -27.28 10.17 -11.25
C PRO A 39 -28.12 8.91 -11.06
N GLN A 40 -29.41 9.08 -10.79
CA GLN A 40 -30.32 7.95 -10.59
C GLN A 40 -30.51 7.11 -11.87
N ASP A 41 -30.30 7.73 -13.03
CA ASP A 41 -30.43 7.16 -14.37
C ASP A 41 -29.08 6.74 -14.98
N ALA A 42 -28.01 6.64 -14.17
CA ALA A 42 -26.72 6.16 -14.66
C ALA A 42 -26.84 4.77 -15.30
N GLU A 43 -26.30 4.63 -16.51
CA GLU A 43 -26.32 3.37 -17.25
C GLU A 43 -25.50 2.30 -16.51
N VAL A 44 -25.88 1.04 -16.69
CA VAL A 44 -25.08 -0.11 -16.22
C VAL A 44 -23.68 0.00 -16.82
N ASP A 45 -22.66 -0.34 -16.02
CA ASP A 45 -21.24 -0.22 -16.36
C ASP A 45 -20.70 1.22 -16.49
N SER A 46 -21.48 2.23 -16.07
CA SER A 46 -20.98 3.59 -15.94
C SER A 46 -19.81 3.68 -14.96
N VAL A 47 -18.71 4.31 -15.38
CA VAL A 47 -17.55 4.54 -14.52
C VAL A 47 -17.84 5.71 -13.58
N ILE A 48 -18.04 5.40 -12.30
CA ILE A 48 -18.36 6.39 -11.25
C ILE A 48 -17.10 7.08 -10.72
N PHE A 49 -16.01 6.34 -10.57
CA PHE A 49 -14.75 6.86 -10.05
C PHE A 49 -13.56 6.01 -10.52
N ARG A 50 -12.37 6.62 -10.59
CA ARG A 50 -11.12 5.92 -10.93
C ARG A 50 -10.14 6.05 -9.77
N LEU A 51 -9.78 4.92 -9.18
CA LEU A 51 -8.79 4.86 -8.12
C LEU A 51 -7.39 4.70 -8.70
N ARG A 52 -6.43 5.24 -7.95
CA ARG A 52 -5.02 4.98 -8.17
C ARG A 52 -4.37 4.58 -6.86
N ALA A 53 -3.50 3.59 -6.93
CA ALA A 53 -2.64 3.21 -5.84
C ALA A 53 -1.19 3.12 -6.33
N THR A 54 -0.28 3.21 -5.37
CA THR A 54 1.15 2.99 -5.54
C THR A 54 1.58 1.92 -4.57
N ASP A 55 2.35 0.97 -5.08
CA ASP A 55 3.01 -0.06 -4.28
C ASP A 55 4.42 -0.19 -4.86
N GLN A 56 5.43 -0.11 -3.99
CA GLN A 56 6.84 -0.21 -4.40
C GLN A 56 7.32 -1.66 -4.46
N ASP A 57 6.59 -2.57 -3.83
CA ASP A 57 6.94 -3.98 -3.69
C ASP A 57 6.12 -4.88 -4.64
N ALA A 58 5.09 -4.33 -5.30
CA ALA A 58 4.23 -5.08 -6.23
C ALA A 58 4.44 -4.68 -7.70
N ASP A 59 4.48 -5.70 -8.57
CA ASP A 59 4.53 -5.51 -10.01
C ASP A 59 3.17 -5.06 -10.57
N PHE A 60 3.23 -4.25 -11.64
CA PHE A 60 2.04 -3.82 -12.37
C PHE A 60 1.43 -4.98 -13.20
N PRO A 61 0.10 -5.10 -13.32
CA PRO A 61 -0.94 -4.22 -12.79
C PRO A 61 -1.38 -4.54 -11.36
N LEU A 62 -1.73 -3.48 -10.62
CA LEU A 62 -2.39 -3.62 -9.32
C LEU A 62 -3.84 -4.08 -9.51
N VAL A 63 -4.28 -4.98 -8.62
CA VAL A 63 -5.65 -5.51 -8.57
C VAL A 63 -6.43 -4.78 -7.48
N PHE A 64 -7.67 -4.39 -7.80
CA PHE A 64 -8.58 -3.71 -6.90
C PHE A 64 -9.83 -4.58 -6.71
N ASP A 65 -10.30 -4.67 -5.47
CA ASP A 65 -11.49 -5.44 -5.10
C ASP A 65 -12.39 -4.60 -4.18
N ILE A 66 -13.69 -4.88 -4.20
CA ILE A 66 -14.70 -4.21 -3.36
C ILE A 66 -15.16 -5.26 -2.33
N THR A 67 -14.74 -5.11 -1.08
CA THR A 67 -15.10 -6.02 0.03
C THR A 67 -16.58 -5.95 0.37
#